data_AF-A0A831V0B9-F1
#
_entry.id   AF-A0A831V0B9-F1
#
_cell.length_a   1.000
_cell.length_b   1.000
_cell.length_c   1.000
_cell.angle_alpha   90.00
_cell.angle_beta   90.00
_cell.angle_gamma   90.00
#
_symmetry.space_group_name_H-M   'P 1'
#
loop_
_entity.id
_entity.type
_entity.pdbx_description
1 polymer ?
#
loop_
_entity_poly.entity_id
_entity_poly.type
_entity_poly.pdbx_seq_one_letter_code
_entity_poly.pdbx_strand_id
1 'polypeptide(L)' 'MARNKALGRKLRLAAALSSNRDPPAWVRIKTKNRVTRSPARRYWRRAKLDV' A
#
# COMPACT_ATOMS: atom_id res chain seq x y z
N MET A 1 -0.69 -16.03 1.82
CA MET A 1 -1.10 -15.87 0.40
C MET A 1 -1.75 -17.16 -0.05
N ALA A 2 -2.87 -17.13 -0.79
CA ALA A 2 -3.38 -18.37 -1.41
C ALA A 2 -2.35 -18.89 -2.42
N ARG A 3 -2.09 -20.21 -2.41
CA ARG A 3 -0.95 -20.86 -3.07
C ARG A 3 -1.00 -20.77 -4.60
N ASN A 4 -2.13 -21.10 -5.21
CA ASN A 4 -2.27 -21.26 -6.67
C ASN A 4 -3.05 -20.08 -7.28
N LYS A 5 -2.41 -18.91 -7.39
CA LYS A 5 -2.97 -17.73 -8.06
C LYS A 5 -2.31 -17.52 -9.43
N ALA A 6 -3.10 -17.10 -10.42
CA ALA A 6 -2.59 -16.63 -11.71
C ALA A 6 -1.61 -15.47 -11.54
N LEU A 7 -0.63 -15.36 -12.46
CA LEU A 7 0.45 -14.37 -12.39
C LEU A 7 -0.08 -12.93 -12.30
N GLY A 8 -1.06 -12.57 -13.13
CA GLY A 8 -1.65 -11.21 -13.11
C GLY A 8 -2.23 -10.85 -11.74
N ARG A 9 -2.88 -11.80 -11.07
CA ARG A 9 -3.39 -11.59 -9.71
C ARG A 9 -2.24 -11.44 -8.70
N LYS A 10 -1.15 -12.20 -8.83
CA LYS A 10 0.04 -12.05 -7.97
C LYS A 10 0.67 -10.67 -8.11
N LEU A 11 0.83 -10.16 -9.32
CA LEU A 11 1.41 -8.82 -9.56
C LEU A 11 0.55 -7.71 -8.97
N ARG A 12 -0.78 -7.76 -9.13
CA ARG A 12 -1.69 -6.80 -8.51
C ARG A 12 -1.62 -6.84 -6.98
N LEU A 13 -1.55 -8.03 -6.40
CA LEU A 13 -1.39 -8.19 -4.94
C LEU A 13 -0.03 -7.66 -4.45
N ALA A 14 1.05 -7.89 -5.20
CA ALA A 14 2.37 -7.38 -4.89
C ALA A 14 2.43 -5.85 -4.97
N ALA A 15 1.86 -5.25 -6.01
CA ALA A 15 1.72 -3.80 -6.15
C ALA A 15 0.87 -3.21 -5.01
N ALA A 16 -0.21 -3.90 -4.63
CA ALA A 16 -1.07 -3.51 -3.52
C ALA A 16 -0.34 -3.55 -2.17
N LEU A 17 0.55 -4.53 -1.96
CA LEU A 17 1.40 -4.60 -0.79
C LEU A 17 2.42 -3.46 -0.77
N SER A 18 3.12 -3.25 -1.89
CA SER A 18 4.17 -2.23 -2.02
C SER A 18 3.66 -0.80 -1.86
N SER A 19 2.42 -0.51 -2.23
CA SER A 19 1.81 0.82 -2.08
C SER A 19 1.31 1.11 -0.65
N ASN A 20 1.17 0.09 0.19
CA ASN A 20 0.63 0.23 1.55
C ASN A 20 1.70 0.72 2.57
N ARG A 21 2.30 1.87 2.32
CA ARG A 21 3.32 2.49 3.17
C ARG A 21 3.06 3.97 3.40
N ASP A 22 3.58 4.51 4.50
CA ASP A 22 3.56 5.95 4.75
C ASP A 22 4.63 6.70 3.93
N PRO A 23 4.48 8.02 3.74
CA PRO A 23 5.49 8.83 3.06
C PRO A 23 6.86 8.72 3.75
N PRO A 24 7.97 8.69 2.99
CA PRO A 24 9.31 8.67 3.56
C PRO A 24 9.58 9.85 4.49
N ALA A 25 10.47 9.67 5.45
CA ALA A 25 10.81 10.69 6.45
C ALA A 25 11.25 12.02 5.81
N TRP A 26 12.07 11.98 4.76
CA TRP A 26 12.54 13.18 4.07
C TRP A 26 11.40 13.98 3.43
N VAL A 27 10.32 13.32 2.97
CA VAL A 27 9.13 14.00 2.43
C VAL A 27 8.39 14.74 3.53
N ARG A 28 8.26 14.12 4.70
CA ARG A 28 7.63 14.75 5.87
C ARG A 28 8.42 15.99 6.33
N ILE A 29 9.75 15.89 6.36
CA ILE A 29 10.63 17.02 6.70
C ILE A 29 10.49 18.14 5.66
N LYS A 30 10.59 17.81 4.36
CA LYS A 30 10.45 18.78 3.26
C LYS A 30 9.11 19.52 3.28
N THR A 31 8.03 18.82 3.64
CA THR A 31 6.67 19.37 3.66
C THR A 31 6.26 19.96 5.00
N LYS A 32 7.18 20.09 5.98
CA LYS A 32 6.87 20.55 7.35
C LYS A 32 5.69 19.78 7.96
N ASN A 33 5.68 18.45 7.80
CA ASN A 33 4.63 17.54 8.25
C ASN A 33 3.22 17.82 7.68
N ARG A 34 3.10 18.49 6.53
CA ARG A 34 1.81 18.60 5.84
C ARG A 34 1.39 17.28 5.19
N VAL A 35 2.34 16.48 4.71
CA VAL A 35 2.09 15.17 4.08
C VAL A 35 2.53 14.06 5.02
N THR A 36 1.63 13.59 5.87
CA THR A 36 1.93 12.61 6.93
C THR A 36 1.44 11.20 6.64
N ARG A 37 0.33 11.06 5.92
CA ARG A 37 -0.32 9.77 5.68
C ARG A 37 -0.56 9.56 4.19
N SER A 38 -0.29 8.35 3.72
CA SER A 38 -0.62 7.94 2.36
C SER A 38 -2.11 7.61 2.24
N PRO A 39 -2.81 8.07 1.19
CA PRO A 39 -4.20 7.67 0.92
C PRO A 39 -4.31 6.18 0.55
N ALA A 40 -3.24 5.58 0.03
CA ALA A 40 -3.20 4.15 -0.31
C ALA A 40 -3.07 3.22 0.92
N ARG A 41 -2.95 3.79 2.13
CA ARG A 41 -2.78 3.05 3.38
C ARG A 41 -4.07 2.29 3.72
N ARG A 42 -3.97 0.98 3.88
CA ARG A 42 -5.07 0.06 4.14
C ARG A 42 -4.71 -0.98 5.18
N TYR A 43 -5.73 -1.51 5.84
CA TYR A 43 -5.59 -2.64 6.76
C TYR A 43 -6.46 -3.79 6.31
N TRP A 44 -5.86 -4.99 6.22
CA TRP A 44 -6.48 -6.19 5.61
C TRP A 44 -7.76 -6.67 6.31
N ARG A 45 -7.97 -6.32 7.59
CA ARG A 45 -9.23 -6.59 8.28
C ARG A 45 -10.30 -5.52 8.04
N ARG A 46 -9.93 -4.27 7.79
CA ARG A 46 -10.87 -3.13 7.64
C ARG A 46 -11.29 -2.86 6.20
N ALA A 47 -10.37 -2.96 5.25
CA ALA A 47 -10.63 -2.72 3.82
C ALA A 47 -10.16 -3.93 3.01
N LYS A 48 -11.05 -4.44 2.17
CA LYS A 48 -10.77 -5.58 1.28
C LYS A 48 -10.30 -5.09 -0.08
N LEU A 49 -9.48 -5.92 -0.72
CA LEU A 49 -8.99 -5.68 -2.08
C LEU A 49 -9.95 -6.33 -3.05
N ASP A 50 -10.43 -5.56 -4.02
CA ASP A 50 -11.19 -6.10 -5.14
C ASP A 50 -10.23 -6.37 -6.30
N VAL A 51 -9.62 -7.57 -6.30
CA VAL A 51 -8.51 -7.98 -7.19
C VAL A 51 -8.68 -9.41 -7.66
#